data_AF-A0A399Z625-F1
#
_entry.id   AF-A0A399Z625-F1
#
_cell.length_a   1.000
_cell.length_b   1.000
_cell.length_c   1.000
_cell.angle_alpha   90.00
_cell.angle_beta   90.00
_cell.angle_gamma   90.00
#
_symmetry.space_group_name_H-M   'P 1'
#
loop_
_entity.id
_entity.type
_entity.pdbx_description
1 polymer ?
#
loop_
_entity_poly.entity_id
_entity_poly.type
_entity_poly.pdbx_seq_one_letter_code
_entity_poly.pdbx_strand_id
1 'polypeptide(L)'
;MNEAQYPVPSITREPDVNKEPVIPIKFIVIGVIVTLVLSVLFIALLVYLAANYAGTIIIVRDIFIIALGLMSCLSGIVLILLLISIIRLINMLEFELKPILLKTNDTLGTIRGTTVFMSENVVRPVTTASSYMAGLRRGISTLFGDPRRNLGK
;
A
#
# COMPACT_ATOMS: atom_id res chain seq x y z
N MET A 1 43.84 30.77 -35.82
CA MET A 1 43.71 29.43 -35.20
C MET A 1 42.37 29.44 -34.49
N ASN A 2 41.37 28.74 -35.04
CA ASN A 2 40.02 28.65 -34.47
C ASN A 2 40.03 27.60 -33.36
N GLU A 3 39.97 28.03 -32.10
CA GLU A 3 39.74 27.13 -30.99
C GLU A 3 38.24 26.87 -30.88
N ALA A 4 37.83 25.66 -31.26
CA ALA A 4 36.47 25.18 -31.04
C ALA A 4 36.24 25.11 -29.52
N GLN A 5 35.48 26.08 -29.01
CA GLN A 5 35.07 26.14 -27.62
C GLN A 5 34.12 24.96 -27.33
N TYR A 6 34.68 23.88 -26.78
CA TYR A 6 33.87 22.80 -26.24
C TYR A 6 33.02 23.34 -25.08
N PRO A 7 31.71 23.09 -25.04
CA PRO A 7 30.86 23.57 -23.97
C PRO A 7 31.26 22.87 -22.67
N VAL A 8 31.71 23.65 -21.70
CA VAL A 8 31.98 23.19 -20.35
C VAL A 8 30.66 22.70 -19.75
N PRO A 9 30.55 21.46 -19.25
CA PRO A 9 29.32 21.00 -18.62
C PRO A 9 29.03 21.92 -17.42
N SER A 10 27.87 22.58 -17.47
CA SER A 10 27.37 23.37 -16.35
C SER A 10 27.24 22.43 -15.16
N ILE A 11 28.08 22.62 -14.14
CA ILE A 11 27.84 22.08 -12.81
C ILE A 11 26.50 22.68 -12.39
N THR A 12 25.42 21.95 -12.60
CA THR A 12 24.14 22.24 -11.97
C THR A 12 24.41 22.07 -10.48
N ARG A 13 24.78 23.16 -9.81
CA ARG A 13 24.76 23.21 -8.36
C ARG A 13 23.31 22.93 -8.01
N GLU A 14 23.02 21.72 -7.55
CA GLU A 14 21.78 21.47 -6.83
C GLU A 14 21.68 22.60 -5.80
N PRO A 15 20.56 23.33 -5.77
CA PRO A 15 20.40 24.41 -4.82
C PRO A 15 20.66 23.81 -3.45
N ASP A 16 21.54 24.44 -2.70
CA ASP A 16 21.73 24.17 -1.29
C ASP A 16 20.33 24.19 -0.68
N VAL A 17 19.82 22.99 -0.39
CA VAL A 17 18.55 22.83 0.32
C VAL A 17 18.84 23.34 1.71
N ASN A 18 18.70 24.66 1.86
CA ASN A 18 18.69 25.37 3.11
C ASN A 18 17.62 24.69 3.95
N LYS A 19 18.04 23.78 4.83
CA LYS A 19 17.18 23.17 5.82
C LYS A 19 16.88 24.24 6.85
N GLU A 20 16.06 25.22 6.47
CA GLU A 20 15.47 26.13 7.42
C GLU A 20 14.76 25.26 8.46
N PRO A 21 15.13 25.35 9.74
CA PRO A 21 14.53 24.51 10.77
C PRO A 21 13.04 24.84 10.78
N VAL A 22 12.23 23.91 10.26
CA VAL A 22 10.81 24.07 9.94
C VAL A 22 9.93 24.35 11.17
N ILE A 23 10.52 24.37 12.38
CA ILE A 23 9.93 24.90 13.60
C ILE A 23 11.07 25.57 14.38
N PRO A 24 11.00 26.87 14.71
CA PRO A 24 12.03 27.51 15.52
C PRO A 24 12.05 26.82 16.89
N ILE A 25 13.20 26.32 17.33
CA ILE A 25 13.40 25.61 18.60
C ILE A 25 12.76 26.35 19.78
N LYS A 26 12.72 27.69 19.74
CA LYS A 26 12.06 28.55 20.72
C LYS A 26 10.57 28.25 20.90
N PHE A 27 9.82 27.92 19.85
CA PHE A 27 8.40 27.54 19.96
C PHE A 27 8.19 26.18 20.63
N ILE A 28 9.09 25.22 20.39
CA ILE A 28 9.07 23.94 21.10
C ILE A 28 9.37 24.17 22.59
N VAL A 29 10.37 25.00 22.90
CA VAL A 29 10.73 25.34 24.29
C VAL A 29 9.58 26.06 25.00
N ILE A 30 8.92 27.01 24.34
CA ILE A 30 7.74 27.70 24.89
C ILE A 30 6.59 26.70 25.10
N GLY A 31 6.33 25.82 24.14
CA GLY A 31 5.29 24.80 24.25
C GLY A 31 5.51 23.88 25.46
N VAL A 32 6.75 23.42 25.67
CA VAL A 32 7.13 22.58 26.81
C VAL A 32 7.01 23.36 28.14
N ILE A 33 7.45 24.62 28.18
CA ILE A 33 7.33 25.45 29.39
C ILE A 33 5.86 25.69 29.74
N VAL A 34 5.01 25.99 28.75
CA VAL A 34 3.57 26.22 28.97
C VAL A 34 2.89 24.95 29.47
N THR A 35 3.20 23.78 28.88
CA THR A 35 2.65 22.50 29.36
C THR A 35 3.12 22.18 30.77
N LEU A 36 4.39 22.46 31.10
CA LEU A 36 4.94 22.24 32.44
C LEU A 36 4.31 23.18 33.47
N VAL A 37 4.15 24.46 33.15
CA VAL A 37 3.50 25.43 34.05
C VAL A 37 2.03 25.06 34.26
N LEU A 38 1.31 24.67 33.21
CA LEU A 38 -0.07 24.22 33.32
C LEU A 38 -0.19 22.94 34.17
N SER A 39 0.71 21.97 34.01
CA SER A 39 0.68 20.75 34.82
C SER A 39 0.96 21.03 36.29
N VAL A 40 1.94 21.88 36.61
CA VAL A 40 2.24 22.31 37.99
C VAL A 40 1.05 23.05 38.60
N LEU A 41 0.43 23.98 37.86
CA LEU A 41 -0.74 24.72 38.31
C LEU A 41 -1.93 23.78 38.59
N PHE A 42 -2.15 22.81 37.69
CA PHE A 42 -3.21 21.81 37.85
C PHE A 42 -2.97 20.92 39.08
N ILE A 43 -1.74 20.45 39.30
CA ILE A 43 -1.39 19.66 40.49
C ILE A 43 -1.58 20.49 41.76
N ALA A 44 -1.12 21.74 41.78
CA ALA A 44 -1.30 22.63 42.91
C ALA A 44 -2.78 22.87 43.24
N LEU A 45 -3.62 23.05 42.21
CA LEU A 45 -5.07 23.15 42.35
C LEU A 45 -5.67 21.87 42.96
N LEU A 46 -5.27 20.69 42.47
CA LEU A 46 -5.78 19.42 43.01
C LEU A 46 -5.37 19.22 44.47
N VAL A 47 -4.14 19.58 44.84
CA VAL A 47 -3.67 19.53 46.24
C VAL A 47 -4.43 20.53 47.12
N TYR A 48 -4.67 21.74 46.62
CA TYR A 48 -5.47 22.74 47.31
C TYR A 48 -6.91 22.25 47.54
N LEU A 49 -7.55 21.67 46.53
CA LEU A 49 -8.88 21.07 46.67
C LEU A 49 -8.87 19.89 47.66
N ALA A 50 -7.84 19.05 47.62
CA ALA A 50 -7.66 17.93 48.55
C ALA A 50 -7.51 18.36 50.01
N ALA A 51 -6.76 19.43 50.27
CA ALA A 51 -6.55 19.93 51.62
C ALA A 51 -7.81 20.60 52.21
N ASN A 52 -8.58 21.34 51.39
CA ASN A 52 -9.74 22.10 51.86
C ASN A 52 -11.06 21.31 51.80
N TYR A 53 -11.18 20.33 50.89
CA TYR A 53 -12.41 19.57 50.63
C TYR A 53 -12.20 18.05 50.67
N ALA A 54 -11.41 17.57 51.63
CA ALA A 54 -11.03 16.16 51.77
C ALA A 54 -12.23 15.19 51.79
N GLY A 55 -13.32 15.55 52.47
CA GLY A 55 -14.51 14.70 52.60
C GLY A 55 -15.18 14.38 51.25
N THR A 56 -15.38 15.40 50.41
CA THR A 56 -15.99 15.23 49.08
C THR A 56 -15.08 14.42 48.14
N ILE A 57 -13.76 14.63 48.22
CA ILE A 57 -12.79 13.94 47.35
C ILE A 57 -12.73 12.44 47.65
N ILE A 58 -12.88 12.03 48.90
CA ILE A 58 -12.94 10.60 49.27
C ILE A 58 -14.10 9.90 48.57
N ILE A 59 -15.29 10.51 48.59
CA ILE A 59 -16.50 9.97 47.97
C ILE A 59 -16.35 9.90 46.45
N VAL A 60 -15.85 10.97 45.82
CA VAL A 60 -15.61 11.01 44.37
C VAL A 60 -14.59 9.93 43.97
N ARG A 61 -13.47 9.82 44.67
CA ARG A 61 -12.45 8.79 44.40
C ARG A 61 -13.04 7.39 44.49
N ASP A 62 -13.87 7.11 45.49
CA ASP A 62 -14.45 5.78 45.69
C ASP A 62 -15.36 5.38 44.51
N ILE A 63 -16.22 6.30 44.05
CA ILE A 63 -17.05 6.11 42.86
C ILE A 63 -16.18 5.90 41.61
N PHE A 64 -15.11 6.68 41.44
CA PHE A 64 -14.20 6.52 40.31
C PHE A 64 -13.46 5.18 40.33
N ILE A 65 -13.01 4.69 41.49
CA ILE A 65 -12.35 3.39 41.60
C ILE A 65 -13.33 2.26 41.23
N ILE A 66 -14.58 2.32 41.72
CA ILE A 66 -15.61 1.34 41.36
C ILE A 66 -15.90 1.40 39.86
N ALA A 67 -16.10 2.60 39.30
CA ALA A 67 -16.39 2.79 37.88
C ALA A 67 -15.23 2.31 36.99
N LEU A 68 -13.98 2.67 37.32
CA LEU A 68 -12.78 2.24 36.60
C LEU A 68 -12.54 0.73 36.75
N GLY A 69 -12.82 0.14 37.91
CA GLY A 69 -12.77 -1.30 38.12
C GLY A 69 -13.77 -2.05 37.24
N LEU A 70 -15.02 -1.57 37.19
CA LEU A 70 -16.06 -2.11 36.31
C LEU A 70 -15.69 -1.94 34.83
N MET A 71 -15.18 -0.77 34.44
CA MET A 71 -14.72 -0.50 33.08
C MET A 71 -13.52 -1.37 32.71
N SER A 72 -12.59 -1.61 33.63
CA SER A 72 -11.44 -2.52 33.44
C SER A 72 -11.89 -3.97 33.26
N CYS A 73 -12.85 -4.43 34.08
CA CYS A 73 -13.45 -5.76 33.92
C CYS A 73 -14.12 -5.90 32.54
N LEU A 74 -14.92 -4.91 32.13
CA LEU A 74 -15.54 -4.86 30.81
C LEU A 74 -14.49 -4.83 29.68
N SER A 75 -13.45 -4.00 29.82
CA SER A 75 -12.34 -3.94 28.86
C SER A 75 -11.59 -5.27 28.80
N GLY A 76 -11.46 -6.00 29.90
CA GLY A 76 -10.88 -7.35 29.93
C GLY A 76 -11.68 -8.34 29.10
N ILE A 77 -13.01 -8.30 29.20
CA ILE A 77 -13.90 -9.10 28.35
C ILE A 77 -13.70 -8.74 26.88
N VAL A 78 -13.66 -7.44 26.54
CA VAL A 78 -13.40 -6.98 25.17
C VAL A 78 -12.05 -7.47 24.66
N LEU A 79 -11.02 -7.47 25.49
CA LEU A 79 -9.68 -7.95 25.13
C LEU A 79 -9.70 -9.46 24.82
N ILE A 80 -10.42 -10.26 25.61
CA ILE A 80 -10.64 -11.69 25.33
C ILE A 80 -11.38 -11.88 24.00
N LEU A 81 -12.44 -11.12 23.75
CA LEU A 81 -13.18 -11.18 22.48
C LEU A 81 -12.30 -10.78 21.29
N LEU A 82 -11.43 -9.80 21.46
CA LEU A 82 -10.46 -9.40 20.44
C LEU A 82 -9.49 -10.55 20.15
N LEU A 83 -8.99 -11.23 21.18
CA LEU A 83 -8.12 -12.39 21.00
C LEU A 83 -8.84 -13.51 20.24
N ILE A 84 -10.09 -13.83 20.61
CA ILE A 84 -10.91 -14.81 19.88
C ILE A 84 -11.08 -14.38 18.41
N SER A 85 -11.27 -13.09 18.15
CA SER A 85 -11.41 -12.56 16.79
C SER A 85 -10.13 -12.74 15.98
N ILE A 86 -8.96 -12.49 16.58
CA ILE A 86 -7.66 -12.75 15.96
C ILE A 86 -7.49 -14.24 15.68
N ILE A 87 -7.79 -15.12 16.64
CA ILE A 87 -7.69 -16.58 16.44
C ILE A 87 -8.56 -17.03 15.27
N ARG A 88 -9.80 -16.54 15.19
CA ARG A 88 -10.71 -16.86 14.09
C ARG A 88 -10.18 -16.38 12.75
N LEU A 89 -9.59 -15.19 12.71
CA LEU A 89 -8.99 -14.65 11.50
C LEU A 89 -7.81 -15.51 11.06
N ILE A 90 -6.89 -15.86 11.97
CA ILE A 90 -5.74 -16.71 11.67
C ILE A 90 -6.21 -18.07 11.13
N ASN A 91 -7.17 -18.71 11.80
CA ASN A 91 -7.73 -19.98 11.33
C ASN A 91 -8.32 -19.87 9.92
N MET A 92 -9.09 -18.82 9.61
CA MET A 92 -9.64 -18.63 8.27
C MET A 92 -8.54 -18.41 7.21
N LEU A 93 -7.52 -17.61 7.55
CA LEU A 93 -6.37 -17.39 6.67
C LEU A 93 -5.64 -18.70 6.36
N GLU A 94 -5.40 -19.53 7.37
CA GLU A 94 -4.66 -20.77 7.23
C GLU A 94 -5.45 -21.89 6.56
N PHE A 95 -6.72 -22.08 6.94
CA PHE A 95 -7.52 -23.22 6.47
C PHE A 95 -8.35 -22.93 5.23
N GLU A 96 -8.69 -21.67 4.95
CA GLU A 96 -9.53 -21.32 3.80
C GLU A 96 -8.75 -20.54 2.74
N LEU A 97 -8.06 -19.47 3.11
CA LEU A 97 -7.39 -18.61 2.11
C LEU A 97 -6.11 -19.22 1.55
N LYS A 98 -5.26 -19.83 2.38
CA LYS A 98 -4.00 -20.44 1.93
C LYS A 98 -4.22 -21.54 0.87
N PRO A 99 -5.18 -22.48 1.04
CA PRO A 99 -5.49 -23.46 -0.01
C PRO A 99 -6.00 -22.84 -1.31
N ILE A 100 -6.80 -21.76 -1.25
CA ILE A 100 -7.29 -21.06 -2.44
C ILE A 100 -6.11 -20.51 -3.26
N LEU A 101 -5.13 -19.88 -2.58
CA LEU A 101 -3.92 -19.37 -3.23
C LEU A 101 -3.09 -20.50 -3.85
N LEU A 102 -2.95 -21.63 -3.16
CA LEU A 102 -2.22 -22.79 -3.68
C LEU A 102 -2.90 -23.38 -4.92
N LYS A 103 -4.20 -23.65 -4.85
CA LYS A 103 -4.98 -24.19 -5.99
C LYS A 103 -5.04 -23.23 -7.17
N THR A 104 -5.00 -21.92 -6.91
CA THR A 104 -4.90 -20.91 -7.96
C THR A 104 -3.57 -21.02 -8.68
N ASN A 105 -2.46 -21.25 -7.96
CA ASN A 105 -1.15 -21.46 -8.57
C ASN A 105 -1.14 -22.70 -9.49
N ASP A 106 -1.69 -23.82 -9.01
CA ASP A 106 -1.82 -25.05 -9.80
C ASP A 106 -2.70 -24.84 -11.05
N THR A 107 -3.77 -24.06 -10.90
CA THR A 107 -4.66 -23.68 -12.01
C THR A 107 -3.93 -22.81 -13.04
N LEU A 108 -3.11 -21.85 -12.60
CA LEU A 108 -2.29 -21.05 -13.51
C LEU A 108 -1.27 -21.92 -14.28
N GLY A 109 -0.68 -22.91 -13.62
CA GLY A 109 0.18 -23.91 -14.25
C GLY A 109 -0.57 -24.71 -15.33
N THR A 110 -1.77 -25.17 -15.02
CA THR A 110 -2.63 -25.93 -15.93
C THR A 110 -3.09 -25.09 -17.11
N ILE A 111 -3.59 -23.87 -16.86
CA ILE A 111 -4.02 -22.93 -17.91
C ILE A 111 -2.87 -22.64 -18.86
N ARG A 112 -1.66 -22.36 -18.34
CA ARG A 112 -0.47 -22.19 -19.17
C ARG A 112 -0.19 -23.45 -20.01
N GLY A 113 -0.27 -24.63 -19.41
CA GLY A 113 -0.12 -25.91 -20.11
C GLY A 113 -1.15 -26.11 -21.22
N THR A 114 -2.43 -25.81 -20.96
CA THR A 114 -3.49 -25.88 -21.97
C THR A 114 -3.28 -24.86 -23.07
N THR A 115 -2.89 -23.62 -22.76
CA THR A 115 -2.59 -22.61 -23.77
C THR A 115 -1.41 -23.01 -24.63
N VAL A 116 -0.33 -23.55 -24.05
CA VAL A 116 0.82 -24.05 -24.80
C VAL A 116 0.42 -25.24 -25.69
N PHE A 117 -0.32 -26.21 -25.14
CA PHE A 117 -0.78 -27.37 -25.89
C PHE A 117 -1.71 -26.99 -27.05
N MET A 118 -2.67 -26.09 -26.79
CA MET A 118 -3.56 -25.57 -27.83
C MET A 118 -2.79 -24.78 -28.88
N SER A 119 -1.80 -23.98 -28.46
CA SER A 119 -0.93 -23.23 -29.34
C SER A 119 -0.14 -24.14 -30.29
N GLU A 120 0.52 -25.17 -29.76
CA GLU A 120 1.37 -26.07 -30.55
C GLU A 120 0.58 -27.05 -31.41
N ASN A 121 -0.47 -27.68 -30.86
CA ASN A 121 -1.15 -28.79 -31.51
C ASN A 121 -2.38 -28.41 -32.32
N VAL A 122 -2.95 -27.21 -32.10
CA VAL A 122 -4.17 -26.78 -32.81
C VAL A 122 -3.93 -25.48 -33.58
N VAL A 123 -3.44 -24.44 -32.91
CA VAL A 123 -3.28 -23.12 -33.55
C VAL A 123 -2.19 -23.17 -34.62
N ARG A 124 -0.99 -23.68 -34.30
CA ARG A 124 0.14 -23.79 -35.23
C ARG A 124 -0.24 -24.48 -36.56
N PRO A 125 -0.83 -25.70 -36.57
CA PRO A 125 -1.20 -26.35 -37.81
C PRO A 125 -2.28 -25.59 -38.60
N VAL A 126 -3.26 -24.99 -37.93
CA VAL A 126 -4.32 -24.20 -38.60
C VAL A 126 -3.75 -22.95 -39.26
N THR A 127 -2.90 -22.18 -38.56
CA THR A 127 -2.23 -21.01 -39.15
C THR A 127 -1.29 -21.39 -40.28
N THR A 128 -0.58 -22.51 -40.15
CA THR A 128 0.33 -22.99 -41.20
C THR A 128 -0.46 -23.35 -42.45
N ALA A 129 -1.55 -24.11 -42.31
CA ALA A 129 -2.42 -24.48 -43.43
C ALA A 129 -3.02 -23.25 -44.15
N SER A 130 -3.53 -22.27 -43.39
CA SER A 130 -4.06 -21.04 -43.99
C SER A 130 -2.98 -20.21 -44.67
N SER A 131 -1.76 -20.15 -44.10
CA SER A 131 -0.62 -19.42 -44.68
C SER A 131 -0.13 -20.04 -45.99
N TYR A 132 -0.08 -21.38 -46.09
CA TYR A 132 0.23 -22.06 -47.35
C TYR A 132 -0.82 -21.78 -48.41
N MET A 133 -2.11 -21.85 -48.05
CA MET A 133 -3.20 -21.59 -48.99
C MET A 133 -3.25 -20.12 -49.44
N ALA A 134 -2.98 -19.17 -48.53
CA ALA A 134 -2.85 -17.75 -48.83
C ALA A 134 -1.62 -17.46 -49.70
N GLY A 135 -0.47 -18.06 -49.39
CA GLY A 135 0.76 -17.96 -50.17
C GLY A 135 0.60 -18.52 -51.58
N LEU A 136 -0.07 -19.67 -51.71
CA LEU A 136 -0.41 -20.27 -53.00
C LEU A 136 -1.31 -19.32 -53.80
N ARG A 137 -2.43 -18.86 -53.20
CA ARG A 137 -3.36 -17.90 -53.83
C ARG A 137 -2.66 -16.61 -54.26
N ARG A 138 -1.74 -16.08 -53.46
CA ARG A 138 -0.97 -14.90 -53.80
C ARG A 138 0.00 -15.19 -54.96
N GLY A 139 0.70 -16.31 -54.93
CA GLY A 139 1.63 -16.75 -55.98
C GLY A 139 0.96 -16.92 -57.35
N ILE A 140 -0.16 -17.64 -57.42
CA ILE A 140 -0.95 -17.72 -58.67
C ILE A 140 -1.48 -16.35 -59.10
N SER A 141 -1.92 -15.50 -58.15
CA SER A 141 -2.38 -14.15 -58.50
C SER A 141 -1.28 -13.22 -58.99
N THR A 142 -0.01 -13.43 -58.61
CA THR A 142 1.12 -12.64 -59.09
C THR A 142 1.69 -13.17 -60.40
N LEU A 143 1.61 -14.49 -60.64
CA LEU A 143 2.07 -15.11 -61.90
C LEU A 143 1.04 -14.97 -63.03
N PHE A 144 -0.26 -15.04 -62.72
CA PHE A 144 -1.36 -14.84 -63.67
C PHE A 144 -2.06 -13.48 -63.49
N GLY A 145 -1.47 -12.60 -62.68
CA GLY A 145 -1.95 -11.24 -62.44
C GLY A 145 -1.55 -10.32 -63.57
N ASP A 146 -2.56 -9.81 -64.28
CA ASP A 146 -2.43 -8.83 -65.34
C ASP A 146 -1.64 -7.58 -64.86
N PRO A 147 -0.48 -7.23 -65.47
CA PRO A 147 0.32 -6.06 -65.11
C PRO A 147 -0.41 -4.70 -65.26
N ARG A 148 -1.60 -4.68 -65.87
CA ARG A 148 -2.30 -3.46 -66.29
C ARG A 148 -3.16 -2.77 -65.23
N ARG A 149 -3.16 -3.21 -63.96
CA ARG A 149 -4.01 -2.59 -62.92
C ARG A 149 -3.34 -1.53 -62.04
N ASN A 150 -2.09 -1.14 -62.33
CA ASN A 150 -1.40 -0.05 -61.60
C ASN A 150 -1.30 1.29 -62.38
N LEU A 151 -2.10 1.48 -63.43
CA LEU A 151 -2.29 2.78 -64.08
C LEU A 151 -3.69 3.30 -63.75
N GLY A 152 -3.80 4.18 -62.75
CA GLY A 152 -5.01 4.97 -62.52
C GLY A 152 -5.58 4.94 -61.10
N LYS A 153 -4.84 5.46 -60.12
CA LYS A 153 -5.21 6.56 -59.22
C LYS A 153 -4.15 6.72 -58.13
#